data_AF-A0A1B2ERI2-F1
#
_entry.id   AF-A0A1B2ERI2-F1
#
_cell.length_a   1.000
_cell.length_b   1.000
_cell.length_c   1.000
_cell.angle_alpha   90.00
_cell.angle_beta   90.00
_cell.angle_gamma   90.00
#
_symmetry.space_group_name_H-M   'P 1'
#
loop_
_entity.id
_entity.type
_entity.pdbx_description
1 polymer ?
#
loop_
_entity_poly.entity_id
_entity_poly.type
_entity_poly.pdbx_seq_one_letter_code
_entity_poly.pdbx_strand_id
1 'polypeptide(L)'
;MPLPFGRHMKIVFALLGILAGGQACAQNFEAGRSGWQLERLSDDFVLLRTDITALAKGNRSTRQGLLILACEPGGRRIRFQIGNIPKNPSIYVSSQGRAIVRGWFGNQSMPSLPVYPAVQFFEDGSFEFKETAGFSDSIMRGMLGLLRKVPSRLEVVLFKGTETRAFRRGTAMVFSLEGLDSNLGDIYGFEGLCFHSGR
;
A
#
# COMPACT_ATOMS: atom_id res chain seq x y z
N MET A 1 77.23 17.40 11.52
CA MET A 1 75.92 17.78 12.13
C MET A 1 75.14 18.55 11.07
N PRO A 2 73.86 18.27 10.75
CA PRO A 2 72.86 17.40 11.39
C PRO A 2 72.31 16.26 10.48
N LEU A 3 71.67 15.26 11.12
CA LEU A 3 70.68 14.31 10.57
C LEU A 3 69.27 14.91 10.76
N PRO A 4 68.16 14.18 10.50
CA PRO A 4 67.63 13.54 9.29
C PRO A 4 66.21 14.12 9.01
N PHE A 5 65.43 13.58 8.07
CA PHE A 5 63.96 13.35 8.18
C PHE A 5 63.41 13.00 6.79
N GLY A 6 63.66 11.76 6.35
CA GLY A 6 62.88 11.12 5.30
C GLY A 6 61.49 10.84 5.83
N ARG A 7 60.53 11.70 5.48
CA ARG A 7 59.13 11.60 5.91
C ARG A 7 58.44 10.50 5.10
N HIS A 8 58.18 9.36 5.74
CA HIS A 8 57.33 8.31 5.22
C HIS A 8 55.95 8.88 4.82
N MET A 9 55.68 8.93 3.52
CA MET A 9 54.37 9.29 2.99
C MET A 9 53.47 8.06 3.09
N LYS A 10 52.72 7.97 4.20
CA LYS A 10 51.65 6.97 4.36
C LYS A 10 50.52 7.31 3.38
N ILE A 11 50.37 6.50 2.33
CA ILE A 11 49.20 6.50 1.46
C ILE A 11 48.03 6.00 2.31
N VAL A 12 47.22 6.94 2.79
CA VAL A 12 45.94 6.64 3.44
C VAL A 12 44.96 6.26 2.33
N PHE A 13 44.72 4.97 2.17
CA PHE A 13 43.56 4.47 1.43
C PHE A 13 42.31 4.94 2.16
N ALA A 14 41.75 6.07 1.72
CA ALA A 14 40.41 6.45 2.06
C ALA A 14 39.47 5.41 1.44
N LEU A 15 39.03 4.46 2.27
CA LEU A 15 37.84 3.66 2.02
C LEU A 15 36.66 4.63 1.87
N LEU A 16 36.42 5.10 0.64
CA LEU A 16 35.09 5.51 0.21
C LEU A 16 34.23 4.24 0.23
N GLY A 17 33.76 3.91 1.43
CA GLY A 17 32.69 2.96 1.64
C GLY A 17 31.51 3.44 0.81
N ILE A 18 31.28 2.72 -0.28
CA ILE A 18 30.14 2.80 -1.16
C ILE A 18 28.90 2.70 -0.26
N LEU A 19 28.33 3.84 0.13
CA LEU A 19 26.95 3.97 0.54
C LEU A 19 26.09 3.73 -0.71
N ALA A 20 26.08 2.49 -1.19
CA ALA A 20 25.00 1.95 -1.99
C ALA A 20 23.81 1.85 -1.04
N GLY A 21 23.23 3.01 -0.73
CA GLY A 21 21.92 3.09 -0.16
C GLY A 21 20.98 2.50 -1.20
N GLY A 22 20.77 1.18 -1.18
CA GLY A 22 19.87 0.48 -2.07
C GLY A 22 18.54 1.22 -2.07
N GLN A 23 18.25 1.92 -3.17
CA GLN A 23 16.93 2.46 -3.41
C GLN A 23 16.00 1.26 -3.37
N ALA A 24 15.15 1.20 -2.35
CA ALA A 24 14.07 0.21 -2.33
C ALA A 24 13.25 0.50 -3.58
N CYS A 25 13.44 -0.31 -4.63
CA CYS A 25 12.72 -0.14 -5.88
C CYS A 25 11.24 -0.31 -5.55
N ALA A 26 10.44 0.69 -5.92
CA ALA A 26 8.99 0.59 -5.82
C ALA A 26 8.53 -0.65 -6.61
N GLN A 27 7.68 -1.46 -5.99
CA GLN A 27 7.05 -2.59 -6.68
C GLN A 27 5.82 -2.07 -7.43
N ASN A 28 5.81 -2.27 -8.74
CA ASN A 28 4.72 -1.82 -9.59
C ASN A 28 3.71 -2.94 -9.82
N PHE A 29 2.45 -2.60 -9.65
CA PHE A 29 1.29 -3.45 -9.84
C PHE A 29 0.28 -2.74 -10.72
N GLU A 30 -0.58 -3.52 -11.35
CA GLU A 30 -1.79 -3.07 -12.04
C GLU A 30 -2.97 -3.65 -11.26
N ALA A 31 -4.01 -2.85 -11.02
CA ALA A 31 -5.22 -3.29 -10.33
C ALA A 31 -6.44 -2.79 -11.12
N GLY A 32 -7.46 -3.62 -11.29
CA GLY A 32 -8.70 -3.21 -11.98
C GLY A 32 -8.83 -3.68 -13.43
N ARG A 33 -7.82 -4.37 -13.98
CA ARG A 33 -7.84 -4.84 -15.38
C ARG A 33 -9.02 -5.77 -15.69
N SER A 34 -9.39 -6.64 -14.76
CA SER A 34 -10.55 -7.54 -14.85
C SER A 34 -11.87 -6.86 -14.47
N GLY A 35 -11.85 -5.55 -14.22
CA GLY A 35 -12.96 -4.79 -13.66
C GLY A 35 -13.02 -4.84 -12.13
N TRP A 36 -13.87 -3.97 -11.59
CA TRP A 36 -14.17 -3.87 -10.16
C TRP A 36 -15.51 -4.54 -9.87
N GLN A 37 -15.57 -5.34 -8.81
CA GLN A 37 -16.75 -6.12 -8.44
C GLN A 37 -17.27 -5.68 -7.07
N LEU A 38 -18.55 -5.34 -7.00
CA LEU A 38 -19.26 -5.14 -5.73
C LEU A 38 -20.14 -6.35 -5.43
N GLU A 39 -20.00 -6.89 -4.22
CA GLU A 39 -20.76 -8.01 -3.71
C GLU A 39 -21.40 -7.64 -2.37
N ARG A 40 -22.67 -8.04 -2.19
CA ARG A 40 -23.37 -8.00 -0.91
C ARG A 40 -23.62 -9.44 -0.47
N LEU A 41 -22.91 -9.89 0.57
CA LEU A 41 -23.02 -11.27 1.05
C LEU A 41 -24.12 -11.41 2.12
N SER A 42 -24.35 -10.36 2.89
CA SER A 42 -25.44 -10.26 3.87
C SER A 42 -25.89 -8.81 4.02
N ASP A 43 -26.88 -8.56 4.89
CA ASP A 43 -27.39 -7.20 5.07
C ASP A 43 -26.33 -6.21 5.53
N ASP A 44 -25.40 -6.69 6.37
CA ASP A 44 -24.34 -5.89 6.99
C ASP A 44 -22.95 -6.16 6.40
N PHE A 45 -22.85 -7.02 5.39
CA PHE A 45 -21.57 -7.39 4.77
C PHE A 45 -21.51 -6.98 3.30
N VAL A 46 -20.60 -6.05 3.00
CA VAL A 46 -20.36 -5.54 1.65
C VAL A 46 -18.89 -5.63 1.31
N LEU A 47 -18.62 -6.02 0.07
CA LEU A 47 -17.29 -6.27 -0.47
C LEU A 47 -17.13 -5.58 -1.82
N LEU A 48 -16.17 -4.67 -1.94
CA LEU A 48 -15.64 -4.23 -3.22
C LEU A 48 -14.30 -4.91 -3.46
N ARG A 49 -14.12 -5.58 -4.60
CA ARG A 49 -12.86 -6.23 -4.94
C ARG A 49 -12.42 -6.04 -6.38
N THR A 50 -11.12 -6.16 -6.60
CA THR A 50 -10.49 -6.26 -7.92
C THR A 50 -9.23 -7.11 -7.85
N ASP A 51 -8.86 -7.71 -8.97
CA ASP A 51 -7.55 -8.36 -9.15
C ASP A 51 -6.42 -7.34 -9.15
N ILE A 52 -5.26 -7.80 -8.67
CA ILE A 52 -3.96 -7.13 -8.73
C ILE A 52 -3.01 -8.03 -9.53
N THR A 53 -2.25 -7.48 -10.45
CA THR A 53 -1.19 -8.17 -11.19
C THR A 53 0.12 -7.42 -11.06
N ALA A 54 1.20 -8.10 -10.70
CA ALA A 54 2.53 -7.50 -10.67
C ALA A 54 3.04 -7.29 -12.09
N LEU A 55 3.55 -6.09 -12.37
CA LEU A 55 4.20 -5.78 -13.63
C LEU A 55 5.62 -6.36 -13.59
N ALA A 56 5.78 -7.60 -14.08
CA ALA A 56 7.06 -8.28 -14.07
C ALA A 56 8.12 -7.51 -14.88
N LYS A 57 9.26 -7.22 -14.27
CA LYS A 57 10.50 -6.88 -15.00
C LYS A 57 11.30 -8.18 -15.19
N GLY A 58 11.34 -8.68 -16.42
CA GLY A 58 12.09 -9.89 -16.81
C GLY A 58 11.39 -11.20 -16.47
N ASN A 59 12.16 -12.30 -16.40
CA ASN A 59 11.68 -13.69 -16.33
C ASN A 59 11.15 -14.13 -14.93
N ARG A 60 10.67 -13.18 -14.10
CA ARG A 60 10.15 -13.47 -12.76
C ARG A 60 8.67 -13.86 -12.84
N SER A 61 8.25 -14.77 -11.96
CA SER A 61 6.84 -15.16 -11.83
C SER A 61 5.97 -13.94 -11.56
N THR A 62 4.91 -13.78 -12.35
CA THR A 62 3.90 -12.75 -12.18
C THR A 62 3.18 -12.99 -10.86
N ARG A 63 3.36 -12.12 -9.88
CA ARG A 63 2.55 -12.16 -8.65
C ARG A 63 1.15 -11.68 -8.96
N GLN A 64 0.16 -12.32 -8.36
CA GLN A 64 -1.24 -11.95 -8.47
C GLN A 64 -1.78 -11.61 -7.08
N GLY A 65 -2.91 -10.90 -7.04
CA GLY A 65 -3.45 -10.42 -5.79
C GLY A 65 -4.89 -9.95 -5.91
N LEU A 66 -5.42 -9.49 -4.79
CA LEU A 66 -6.74 -8.90 -4.68
C LEU A 66 -6.64 -7.62 -3.84
N LEU A 67 -7.25 -6.54 -4.31
CA LEU A 67 -7.61 -5.42 -3.47
C LEU A 67 -9.04 -5.64 -3.01
N ILE A 68 -9.25 -5.64 -1.70
CA ILE A 68 -10.53 -5.90 -1.06
C ILE A 68 -10.84 -4.75 -0.12
N LEU A 69 -11.97 -4.08 -0.31
CA LEU A 69 -12.56 -3.16 0.65
C LEU A 69 -13.81 -3.84 1.20
N ALA A 70 -13.83 -4.08 2.51
CA ALA A 70 -14.90 -4.80 3.18
C ALA A 70 -15.47 -4.00 4.34
N CYS A 71 -16.78 -4.09 4.52
CA CYS A 71 -17.49 -3.56 5.68
C CYS A 71 -18.37 -4.67 6.25
N GLU A 72 -18.25 -4.88 7.56
CA GLU A 72 -18.96 -5.91 8.32
C GLU A 72 -19.42 -5.33 9.67
N PRO A 73 -20.33 -6.00 10.42
CA PRO A 73 -20.66 -5.60 11.78
C PRO A 73 -19.40 -5.45 12.65
N GLY A 74 -19.14 -4.24 13.13
CA GLY A 74 -18.02 -3.96 14.02
C GLY A 74 -16.70 -3.60 13.33
N GLY A 75 -16.60 -3.59 12.00
CA GLY A 75 -15.34 -3.24 11.34
C GLY A 75 -15.38 -2.87 9.86
N ARG A 76 -14.40 -2.07 9.46
CA ARG A 76 -14.04 -1.78 8.07
C ARG A 76 -12.62 -2.26 7.81
N ARG A 77 -12.39 -2.86 6.65
CA ARG A 77 -11.10 -3.43 6.27
C ARG A 77 -10.76 -3.07 4.83
N ILE A 78 -9.51 -2.67 4.60
CA ILE A 78 -8.94 -2.52 3.26
C ILE A 78 -7.74 -3.45 3.20
N ARG A 79 -7.84 -4.52 2.43
CA ARG A 79 -6.84 -5.58 2.34
C ARG A 79 -6.22 -5.62 0.94
N PHE A 80 -4.90 -5.57 0.91
CA PHE A 80 -4.09 -5.83 -0.27
C PHE A 80 -3.51 -7.22 -0.12
N GLN A 81 -4.19 -8.19 -0.71
CA GLN A 81 -3.77 -9.57 -0.70
C GLN A 81 -2.81 -9.80 -1.86
N ILE A 82 -1.52 -9.87 -1.58
CA ILE A 82 -0.48 -9.95 -2.60
C ILE A 82 0.34 -11.20 -2.31
N GLY A 83 0.38 -12.15 -3.25
CA GLY A 83 1.10 -13.39 -3.05
C GLY A 83 1.15 -14.28 -4.30
N ASN A 84 1.79 -15.43 -4.18
CA ASN A 84 1.80 -16.41 -5.28
C ASN A 84 0.48 -17.20 -5.32
N ILE A 85 -0.29 -17.23 -4.22
CA ILE A 85 -1.56 -17.95 -4.10
C ILE A 85 -2.63 -17.00 -3.53
N PRO A 86 -3.15 -16.06 -4.33
CA PRO A 86 -4.14 -15.07 -3.86
C PRO A 86 -5.51 -15.66 -3.54
N LYS A 87 -5.72 -16.98 -3.70
CA LYS A 87 -6.95 -17.66 -3.27
C LYS A 87 -6.83 -18.31 -1.89
N ASN A 88 -5.63 -18.32 -1.30
CA ASN A 88 -5.39 -18.86 0.03
C ASN A 88 -4.54 -17.87 0.86
N PRO A 89 -5.13 -16.74 1.28
CA PRO A 89 -4.41 -15.72 2.05
C PRO A 89 -3.94 -16.28 3.39
N SER A 90 -2.78 -15.81 3.85
CA SER A 90 -2.45 -15.95 5.27
C SER A 90 -3.42 -15.12 6.11
N ILE A 91 -4.02 -15.73 7.13
CA ILE A 91 -4.89 -15.05 8.11
C ILE A 91 -4.13 -14.65 9.37
N TYR A 92 -2.87 -15.05 9.51
CA TYR A 92 -2.06 -14.79 10.69
C TYR A 92 -1.31 -13.47 10.57
N VAL A 93 -1.60 -12.56 11.49
CA VAL A 93 -0.89 -11.29 11.60
C VAL A 93 0.52 -11.56 12.11
N SER A 94 1.51 -11.30 11.28
CA SER A 94 2.93 -11.46 11.61
C SER A 94 3.49 -10.25 12.36
N SER A 95 3.01 -9.05 12.03
CA SER A 95 3.50 -7.79 12.59
C SER A 95 2.53 -6.64 12.34
N GLN A 96 2.75 -5.53 13.03
CA GLN A 96 1.98 -4.30 12.89
C GLN A 96 2.87 -3.13 12.46
N GLY A 97 2.25 -2.06 11.98
CA GLY A 97 2.94 -0.82 11.64
C GLY A 97 2.02 0.27 11.09
N ARG A 98 2.55 1.06 10.15
CA ARG A 98 1.86 2.24 9.58
C ARG A 98 2.03 2.29 8.06
N ALA A 99 1.13 2.98 7.38
CA ALA A 99 1.32 3.30 5.98
C ALA A 99 0.99 4.75 5.66
N ILE A 100 1.44 5.16 4.47
CA ILE A 100 1.03 6.38 3.78
C ILE A 100 0.40 5.95 2.47
N VAL A 101 -0.85 6.37 2.24
CA VAL A 101 -1.58 6.09 1.00
C VAL A 101 -1.85 7.39 0.26
N ARG A 102 -1.54 7.44 -1.02
CA ARG A 102 -1.65 8.64 -1.87
C ARG A 102 -2.21 8.29 -3.24
N GLY A 103 -3.14 9.09 -3.74
CA GLY A 103 -3.60 9.04 -5.11
C GLY A 103 -2.84 10.03 -5.99
N TRP A 104 -2.51 9.64 -7.21
CA TRP A 104 -1.98 10.52 -8.26
C TRP A 104 -3.02 10.59 -9.38
N PHE A 105 -3.32 11.80 -9.83
CA PHE A 105 -4.39 12.06 -10.80
C PHE A 105 -3.81 12.59 -12.10
N GLY A 106 -3.94 11.80 -13.18
CA GLY A 106 -3.44 12.17 -14.50
C GLY A 106 -1.97 12.61 -14.46
N ASN A 107 -1.71 13.82 -14.98
CA ASN A 107 -0.37 14.41 -15.08
C ASN A 107 -0.02 15.36 -13.92
N GLN A 108 -0.77 15.33 -12.81
CA GLN A 108 -0.46 16.19 -11.68
C GLN A 108 0.92 15.88 -11.09
N SER A 109 1.68 16.93 -10.79
CA SER A 109 3.03 16.85 -10.23
C SER A 109 3.02 16.48 -8.74
N MET A 110 1.89 16.65 -8.05
CA MET A 110 1.73 16.33 -6.64
C MET A 110 0.63 15.31 -6.42
N PRO A 111 0.82 14.37 -5.47
CA PRO A 111 -0.22 13.46 -5.06
C PRO A 111 -1.32 14.17 -4.25
N SER A 112 -2.42 13.47 -4.04
CA SER A 112 -3.46 13.81 -3.07
C SER A 112 -2.90 14.08 -1.68
N LEU A 113 -3.73 14.70 -0.83
CA LEU A 113 -3.54 14.60 0.61
C LEU A 113 -3.45 13.10 1.01
N PRO A 114 -2.45 12.71 1.81
CA PRO A 114 -2.24 11.32 2.18
C PRO A 114 -3.21 10.82 3.26
N VAL A 115 -3.52 9.53 3.21
CA VAL A 115 -4.19 8.78 4.29
C VAL A 115 -3.14 8.01 5.09
N TYR A 116 -3.26 8.01 6.42
CA TYR A 116 -2.25 7.45 7.34
C TYR A 116 -2.76 6.28 8.19
N PRO A 117 -3.05 5.11 7.61
CA PRO A 117 -3.60 3.99 8.36
C PRO A 117 -2.57 3.29 9.27
N ALA A 118 -3.08 2.67 10.33
CA ALA A 118 -2.42 1.54 10.95
C ALA A 118 -2.51 0.32 10.03
N VAL A 119 -1.47 -0.52 10.05
CA VAL A 119 -1.35 -1.66 9.13
C VAL A 119 -1.06 -2.93 9.91
N GLN A 120 -1.75 -4.01 9.54
CA GLN A 120 -1.39 -5.36 9.92
C GLN A 120 -0.74 -6.05 8.72
N PHE A 121 0.40 -6.71 8.95
CA PHE A 121 1.15 -7.43 7.93
C PHE A 121 0.98 -8.93 8.11
N PHE A 122 0.87 -9.65 7.00
CA PHE A 122 0.74 -11.10 6.97
C PHE A 122 2.01 -11.76 6.44
N GLU A 123 2.18 -13.04 6.73
CA GLU A 123 3.39 -13.81 6.37
C GLU A 123 3.59 -13.94 4.86
N ASP A 124 2.50 -13.92 4.09
CA ASP A 124 2.50 -14.05 2.63
C ASP A 124 2.89 -12.75 1.89
N GLY A 125 3.12 -11.66 2.64
CA GLY A 125 3.41 -10.34 2.10
C GLY A 125 2.18 -9.46 1.89
N SER A 126 0.98 -9.97 2.18
CA SER A 126 -0.26 -9.19 2.23
C SER A 126 -0.25 -8.21 3.40
N PHE A 127 -1.13 -7.23 3.34
CA PHE A 127 -1.36 -6.29 4.43
C PHE A 127 -2.81 -5.80 4.45
N GLU A 128 -3.28 -5.37 5.62
CA GLU A 128 -4.60 -4.77 5.78
C GLU A 128 -4.60 -3.51 6.64
N PHE A 129 -5.50 -2.60 6.31
CA PHE A 129 -5.90 -1.46 7.14
C PHE A 129 -7.21 -1.84 7.81
N LYS A 130 -7.27 -1.79 9.13
CA LYS A 130 -8.46 -2.14 9.90
C LYS A 130 -8.91 -0.95 10.73
N GLU A 131 -10.20 -0.61 10.61
CA GLU A 131 -10.88 0.35 11.48
C GLU A 131 -12.01 -0.37 12.22
N THR A 132 -12.07 -0.19 13.54
CA THR A 132 -13.20 -0.66 14.36
C THR A 132 -14.40 0.26 14.14
N ALA A 133 -15.60 -0.30 14.02
CA ALA A 133 -16.80 0.51 13.87
C ALA A 133 -17.06 1.38 15.13
N GLY A 134 -17.50 2.62 14.93
CA GLY A 134 -17.73 3.60 16.00
C GLY A 134 -16.63 4.66 16.15
N PHE A 135 -15.52 4.52 15.44
CA PHE A 135 -14.56 5.60 15.22
C PHE A 135 -14.88 6.33 13.90
N SER A 136 -14.19 7.45 13.63
CA SER A 136 -14.48 8.41 12.54
C SER A 136 -14.56 7.86 11.09
N ASP A 137 -14.28 6.57 10.86
CA ASP A 137 -14.18 5.95 9.53
C ASP A 137 -13.20 6.67 8.58
N SER A 138 -12.22 7.35 9.15
CA SER A 138 -11.31 8.24 8.44
C SER A 138 -10.46 7.53 7.39
N ILE A 139 -10.07 6.27 7.64
CA ILE A 139 -9.25 5.52 6.70
C ILE A 139 -10.11 5.04 5.54
N MET A 140 -11.27 4.44 5.82
CA MET A 140 -12.18 3.97 4.77
C MET A 140 -12.69 5.15 3.94
N ARG A 141 -13.17 6.24 4.56
CA ARG A 141 -13.58 7.46 3.85
C ARG A 141 -12.43 8.09 3.08
N GLY A 142 -11.23 8.11 3.65
CA GLY A 142 -10.03 8.60 2.98
C GLY A 142 -9.73 7.79 1.73
N MET A 143 -9.71 6.45 1.83
CA MET A 143 -9.45 5.55 0.71
C MET A 143 -10.52 5.67 -0.38
N LEU A 144 -11.80 5.66 -0.02
CA LEU A 144 -12.89 5.83 -0.97
C LEU A 144 -12.86 7.22 -1.61
N GLY A 145 -12.53 8.25 -0.85
CA GLY A 145 -12.30 9.60 -1.35
C GLY A 145 -11.14 9.70 -2.33
N LEU A 146 -10.10 8.87 -2.18
CA LEU A 146 -9.05 8.73 -3.20
C LEU A 146 -9.60 8.06 -4.45
N LEU A 147 -10.22 6.88 -4.34
CA LEU A 147 -10.72 6.09 -5.48
C LEU A 147 -11.78 6.84 -6.31
N ARG A 148 -12.67 7.60 -5.65
CA ARG A 148 -13.69 8.44 -6.30
C ARG A 148 -13.16 9.49 -7.24
N LYS A 149 -11.96 9.99 -6.96
CA LYS A 149 -11.29 10.97 -7.81
C LYS A 149 -10.59 10.32 -9.01
N VAL A 150 -10.75 9.01 -9.18
CA VAL A 150 -10.20 8.19 -10.26
C VAL A 150 -8.69 8.42 -10.43
N PRO A 151 -7.87 8.09 -9.40
CA PRO A 151 -6.44 8.24 -9.53
C PRO A 151 -5.93 7.25 -10.58
N SER A 152 -5.06 7.72 -11.47
CA SER A 152 -4.34 6.84 -12.39
C SER A 152 -3.37 5.93 -11.65
N ARG A 153 -2.94 6.35 -10.45
CA ARG A 153 -1.97 5.62 -9.64
C ARG A 153 -2.24 5.79 -8.15
N LEU A 154 -2.22 4.68 -7.41
CA LEU A 154 -2.19 4.67 -5.96
C LEU A 154 -0.78 4.30 -5.47
N GLU A 155 -0.18 5.15 -4.64
CA GLU A 155 1.07 4.86 -3.94
C GLU A 155 0.77 4.46 -2.50
N VAL A 156 1.31 3.32 -2.08
CA VAL A 156 1.24 2.82 -0.70
C VAL A 156 2.66 2.61 -0.18
N VAL A 157 3.04 3.38 0.83
CA VAL A 157 4.34 3.27 1.48
C VAL A 157 4.17 2.61 2.84
N LEU A 158 4.76 1.42 3.01
CA LEU A 158 4.57 0.58 4.19
C LEU A 158 5.74 0.67 5.17
N PHE A 159 5.45 0.87 6.45
CA PHE A 159 6.43 0.93 7.54
C PHE A 159 6.12 -0.14 8.59
N LYS A 160 7.05 -1.08 8.82
CA LYS A 160 6.91 -2.15 9.82
C LYS A 160 7.50 -1.71 11.17
N GLY A 161 6.85 -2.08 12.28
CA GLY A 161 7.34 -1.86 13.65
C GLY A 161 6.56 -0.82 14.46
N THR A 162 6.83 -0.77 15.77
CA THR A 162 6.13 0.05 16.78
C THR A 162 6.64 1.49 16.87
N GLU A 163 7.79 1.82 16.25
CA GLU A 163 8.45 3.12 16.39
C GLU A 163 8.51 3.92 15.08
N THR A 164 7.83 5.06 15.08
CA THR A 164 7.76 6.05 14.00
C THR A 164 8.94 7.04 13.98
N ARG A 165 10.05 6.80 14.68
CA ARG A 165 11.07 7.86 14.92
C ARG A 165 12.26 7.90 13.96
N ALA A 166 12.36 6.99 13.00
CA ALA A 166 13.22 7.18 11.85
C ALA A 166 12.60 6.46 10.65
N PHE A 167 12.15 7.21 9.65
CA PHE A 167 11.66 6.72 8.36
C PHE A 167 12.76 5.95 7.62
N ARG A 168 13.11 4.74 8.08
CA ARG A 168 14.07 3.87 7.42
C ARG A 168 13.31 2.94 6.48
N ARG A 169 13.20 3.40 5.23
CA ARG A 169 12.75 2.69 4.02
C ARG A 169 11.41 1.97 4.16
N GLY A 170 10.35 2.68 3.80
CA GLY A 170 9.10 2.00 3.47
C GLY A 170 9.23 1.21 2.17
N THR A 171 8.63 0.03 2.11
CA THR A 171 8.43 -0.63 0.81
C THR A 171 7.34 0.16 0.10
N ALA A 172 7.72 0.88 -0.95
CA ALA A 172 6.77 1.58 -1.81
C ALA A 172 6.15 0.56 -2.76
N MET A 173 4.82 0.48 -2.73
CA MET A 173 4.02 -0.24 -3.71
C MET A 173 3.23 0.76 -4.51
N VAL A 174 3.26 0.60 -5.82
CA VAL A 174 2.62 1.49 -6.77
C VAL A 174 1.63 0.68 -7.57
N PHE A 175 0.35 1.05 -7.49
CA PHE A 175 -0.73 0.40 -8.20
C PHE A 175 -1.22 1.35 -9.30
N SER A 176 -0.99 0.99 -10.55
CA SER A 176 -1.71 1.59 -11.68
C SER A 176 -3.16 1.10 -11.62
N LEU A 177 -4.12 2.02 -11.59
CA LEU A 177 -5.53 1.66 -11.49
C LEU A 177 -6.15 1.69 -12.89
N GLU A 178 -6.68 0.55 -13.29
CA GLU A 178 -7.35 0.34 -14.58
C GLU A 178 -8.86 0.14 -14.36
N GLY A 179 -9.65 0.45 -15.37
CA GLY A 179 -11.10 0.21 -15.34
C GLY A 179 -11.85 0.91 -14.20
N LEU A 180 -11.22 1.91 -13.59
CA LEU A 180 -11.79 2.74 -12.54
C LEU A 180 -12.62 3.85 -13.23
N ASP A 181 -13.95 3.71 -13.23
CA ASP A 181 -14.85 4.70 -13.84
C ASP A 181 -15.09 5.89 -12.90
N SER A 182 -15.24 7.10 -13.42
CA SER A 182 -15.80 8.27 -12.73
C SER A 182 -17.17 8.04 -12.06
N ASN A 183 -17.96 7.10 -12.56
CA ASN A 183 -19.17 6.61 -11.89
C ASN A 183 -18.85 5.84 -10.60
N LEU A 184 -17.57 5.65 -10.22
CA LEU A 184 -17.15 5.29 -8.86
C LEU A 184 -17.59 6.29 -7.79
N GLY A 185 -18.08 7.49 -8.15
CA GLY A 185 -18.83 8.34 -7.22
C GLY A 185 -19.88 7.50 -6.46
N ASP A 186 -20.51 6.61 -7.22
CA ASP A 186 -21.10 5.36 -6.76
C ASP A 186 -20.03 4.26 -6.74
N ILE A 187 -19.34 4.08 -5.61
CA ILE A 187 -18.88 2.75 -5.24
C ILE A 187 -20.17 1.94 -4.99
N TYR A 188 -21.00 1.69 -6.02
CA TYR A 188 -22.23 0.88 -6.13
C TYR A 188 -23.13 0.72 -4.88
N GLY A 189 -23.30 1.77 -4.07
CA GLY A 189 -23.98 1.65 -2.78
C GLY A 189 -23.10 1.12 -1.64
N PHE A 190 -21.86 0.69 -1.84
CA PHE A 190 -20.89 0.38 -0.78
C PHE A 190 -20.79 1.47 0.28
N GLU A 191 -20.67 2.75 -0.08
CA GLU A 191 -20.73 3.82 0.93
C GLU A 191 -22.10 3.89 1.60
N GLY A 192 -23.17 3.83 0.81
CA GLY A 192 -24.54 3.84 1.31
C GLY A 192 -24.86 2.65 2.22
N LEU A 193 -24.17 1.52 2.07
CA LEU A 193 -24.34 0.28 2.82
C LEU A 193 -23.34 0.18 3.99
N CYS A 194 -22.11 0.68 3.82
CA CYS A 194 -21.04 0.64 4.81
C CYS A 194 -21.13 1.77 5.86
N PHE A 195 -21.75 2.89 5.47
CA PHE A 195 -21.88 4.10 6.30
C PHE A 195 -23.33 4.50 6.58
N HIS A 196 -24.35 3.69 6.24
CA HIS A 196 -25.72 4.01 6.63
C HIS A 196 -25.83 4.08 8.15
N SER A 197 -25.91 5.32 8.65
CA SER A 197 -26.36 5.67 9.98
C SER A 197 -27.88 5.65 9.97
N GLY A 198 -28.50 4.50 10.25
CA GLY A 198 -29.96 4.44 10.33
C GLY A 198 -30.54 3.04 10.53
N ARG A 199 -30.45 2.54 11.77
CA ARG A 199 -31.60 2.19 12.60
C ARG A 199 -31.17 2.17 14.07
#